data_AF-A0A7Y0FSP2-F1
#
_entry.id   AF-A0A7Y0FSP2-F1
#
_cell.length_a   1.000
_cell.length_b   1.000
_cell.length_c   1.000
_cell.angle_alpha   90.00
_cell.angle_beta   90.00
_cell.angle_gamma   90.00
#
_symmetry.space_group_name_H-M   'P 1'
#
loop_
_entity.id
_entity.type
_entity.pdbx_description
1 polymer ?
#
loop_
_entity_poly.entity_id
_entity_poly.type
_entity_poly.pdbx_seq_one_letter_code
_entity_poly.pdbx_strand_id
1 'polypeptide(L)'
;MIEFLPVLDNDFDFSPLFQHFEEGNNDEVEFGVYPFSNFRYFFWDKERLRTKGLNIDEKKIERFDMFEKIFTRGDYFYLIAYHYFINVKEYEFEYKVEGRMKIENEEITIVSFFEPLYNALLKEKIKSQTLLRHEYILSKNKHLYINKLTELLFNDYYDLDDAIRKEKNVFAKYGIAIKEVYLEVFRDFYSNFVDYLTTENFEALKKLVYPSKKEVQSFKLAPRKNYRNLKDMEARVQIIDSIKQALVGRGFVSEITTFEQIDDLFNNKRRELSKIIWLKNITALATFYKIMEEDKIVQDSEDEHWKILSDYFVLKNGSEISREELKNKKKSTNFKIIDDLRSVFNFLKMIVA
;
A
#
# COMPACT_ATOMS: atom_id res chain seq x y z
N MET A 1 10.07 -1.82 -26.97
CA MET A 1 10.69 -3.00 -26.36
C MET A 1 11.49 -2.47 -25.19
N ILE A 2 11.01 -2.64 -23.96
CA ILE A 2 11.69 -2.11 -22.76
C ILE A 2 12.70 -3.19 -22.35
N GLU A 3 13.99 -2.89 -22.46
CA GLU A 3 15.07 -3.76 -22.00
C GLU A 3 15.07 -3.76 -20.47
N PHE A 4 14.58 -4.86 -19.88
CA PHE A 4 14.82 -5.20 -18.48
C PHE A 4 16.19 -5.84 -18.36
N LEU A 5 17.25 -5.04 -18.46
CA LEU A 5 18.54 -5.48 -17.94
C LEU A 5 18.54 -5.23 -16.43
N PRO A 6 18.85 -6.24 -15.59
CA PRO A 6 19.07 -5.99 -14.18
C PRO A 6 20.22 -4.98 -14.05
N VAL A 7 19.97 -3.89 -13.31
CA VAL A 7 21.05 -3.00 -12.91
C VAL A 7 21.90 -3.82 -11.96
N LEU A 8 23.06 -4.27 -12.43
CA LEU A 8 24.11 -4.85 -11.60
C LEU A 8 24.67 -3.73 -10.71
N ASP A 9 23.94 -3.37 -9.67
CA ASP A 9 24.51 -2.69 -8.52
C ASP A 9 25.35 -3.74 -7.80
N ASN A 10 26.68 -3.56 -7.79
CA ASN A 10 27.67 -4.51 -7.27
C ASN A 10 27.60 -4.71 -5.73
N ASP A 11 26.58 -4.18 -5.06
CA ASP A 11 26.49 -4.08 -3.59
C ASP A 11 25.44 -5.02 -2.96
N PHE A 12 24.80 -5.91 -3.74
CA PHE A 12 23.80 -6.83 -3.21
C PHE A 12 24.10 -8.30 -3.52
N ASP A 13 24.30 -9.09 -2.45
CA ASP A 13 24.25 -10.54 -2.51
C ASP A 13 22.78 -11.01 -2.41
N PHE A 14 22.43 -12.05 -3.17
CA PHE A 14 21.11 -12.67 -3.04
C PHE A 14 20.90 -13.24 -1.63
N SER A 15 19.69 -13.05 -1.12
CA SER A 15 19.34 -13.48 0.22
C SER A 15 19.39 -15.00 0.37
N PRO A 16 19.73 -15.51 1.57
CA PRO A 16 19.64 -16.93 1.88
C PRO A 16 18.23 -17.50 1.66
N LEU A 17 17.19 -16.68 1.85
CA LEU A 17 15.81 -17.03 1.53
C LEU A 17 15.65 -17.35 0.03
N PHE A 18 16.16 -16.50 -0.85
CA PHE A 18 16.11 -16.72 -2.29
C PHE A 18 16.91 -17.96 -2.69
N GLN A 19 18.16 -18.09 -2.20
CA GLN A 19 19.03 -19.22 -2.52
C GLN A 19 18.36 -20.55 -2.16
N HIS A 20 17.72 -20.63 -0.99
CA HIS A 20 17.04 -21.83 -0.53
C HIS A 20 15.94 -22.31 -1.50
N PHE A 21 15.12 -21.39 -2.02
CA PHE A 21 14.06 -21.75 -2.96
C PHE A 21 14.58 -21.94 -4.39
N GLU A 22 15.70 -21.31 -4.76
CA GLU A 22 16.39 -21.59 -6.03
C GLU A 22 16.98 -23.00 -6.09
N GLU A 23 17.40 -23.54 -4.95
CA GLU A 23 17.88 -24.92 -4.78
C GLU A 23 16.75 -25.96 -4.77
N GLY A 24 15.49 -25.52 -4.79
CA GLY A 24 14.31 -26.40 -4.88
C GLY A 24 13.88 -27.03 -3.55
N ASN A 25 14.32 -26.46 -2.42
CA ASN A 25 13.93 -26.94 -1.09
C ASN A 25 12.49 -26.55 -0.74
N ASN A 26 11.84 -27.35 0.12
CA ASN A 26 10.49 -27.10 0.64
C ASN A 26 10.55 -26.55 2.09
N ASP A 27 9.52 -25.78 2.43
CA ASP A 27 9.52 -24.78 3.51
C ASP A 27 9.48 -25.36 4.94
N GLU A 28 10.65 -25.59 5.54
CA GLU A 28 10.82 -25.98 6.95
C GLU A 28 11.91 -25.16 7.70
N VAL A 29 12.47 -24.12 7.07
CA VAL A 29 13.66 -23.43 7.58
C VAL A 29 13.33 -22.02 8.09
N GLU A 30 13.92 -21.65 9.23
CA GLU A 30 13.93 -20.27 9.72
C GLU A 30 15.01 -19.44 8.99
N PHE A 31 14.64 -18.27 8.49
CA PHE A 31 15.56 -17.37 7.77
C PHE A 31 15.85 -16.11 8.59
N GLY A 32 17.13 -15.88 8.87
CA GLY A 32 17.61 -14.66 9.53
C GLY A 32 17.81 -13.46 8.58
N VAL A 33 17.96 -13.71 7.27
CA VAL A 33 18.33 -12.70 6.26
C VAL A 33 17.45 -12.84 5.02
N TYR A 34 16.87 -11.72 4.58
CA TYR A 34 15.97 -11.58 3.43
C TYR A 34 15.94 -10.09 3.01
N PRO A 35 15.31 -9.71 1.87
CA PRO A 35 15.46 -8.36 1.33
C PRO A 35 15.19 -7.19 2.29
N PHE A 36 14.32 -7.36 3.30
CA PHE A 36 13.96 -6.32 4.27
C PHE A 36 14.51 -6.57 5.69
N SER A 37 15.35 -7.58 5.91
CA SER A 37 15.82 -7.96 7.25
C SER A 37 16.60 -6.84 7.96
N ASN A 38 17.18 -5.91 7.21
CA ASN A 38 17.88 -4.76 7.76
C ASN A 38 16.95 -3.75 8.45
N PHE A 39 15.64 -3.78 8.19
CA PHE A 39 14.70 -2.96 8.95
C PHE A 39 14.71 -3.32 10.45
N ARG A 40 15.16 -4.53 10.82
CA ARG A 40 15.36 -4.95 12.20
C ARG A 40 16.39 -4.11 12.96
N TYR A 41 17.29 -3.41 12.27
CA TYR A 41 18.20 -2.47 12.93
C TYR A 41 17.47 -1.30 13.61
N PHE A 42 16.28 -0.96 13.12
CA PHE A 42 15.39 0.04 13.72
C PHE A 42 14.46 -0.58 14.79
N PHE A 43 14.71 -1.85 15.16
CA PHE A 43 13.93 -2.66 16.10
C PHE A 43 14.79 -3.17 17.29
N TRP A 44 15.55 -2.28 17.93
CA TRP A 44 16.35 -2.69 19.09
C TRP A 44 15.60 -2.53 20.42
N ASP A 45 15.51 -3.64 21.15
CA ASP A 45 14.97 -3.73 22.51
C ASP A 45 15.95 -3.15 23.54
N LYS A 46 15.48 -2.23 24.37
CA LYS A 46 16.19 -1.60 25.49
C LYS A 46 16.82 -2.64 26.43
N GLU A 47 16.15 -3.78 26.67
CA GLU A 47 16.62 -4.83 27.57
C GLU A 47 17.78 -5.65 26.95
N ARG A 48 17.72 -5.90 25.63
CA ARG A 48 18.77 -6.62 24.88
C ARG A 48 20.00 -5.75 24.61
N LEU A 49 19.79 -4.43 24.50
CA LEU A 49 20.85 -3.43 24.39
C LEU A 49 21.78 -3.38 25.61
N ARG A 50 21.23 -3.59 26.82
CA ARG A 50 21.99 -3.62 28.07
C ARG A 50 22.85 -4.89 28.20
N THR A 51 22.35 -6.04 27.73
CA THR A 51 22.99 -7.36 27.91
C THR A 51 24.05 -7.65 26.86
N LYS A 52 23.89 -7.17 25.63
CA LYS A 52 24.96 -7.16 24.61
C LYS A 52 25.84 -5.92 24.69
N GLY A 53 25.80 -5.22 25.84
CA GLY A 53 26.40 -3.93 26.14
C GLY A 53 27.22 -3.45 24.98
N LEU A 54 26.57 -2.67 24.10
CA LEU A 54 27.16 -2.10 22.89
C LEU A 54 28.68 -1.98 23.09
N ASN A 55 29.45 -2.97 22.59
CA ASN A 55 30.91 -2.95 22.65
C ASN A 55 31.34 -1.94 21.59
N ILE A 56 30.94 -0.70 21.83
CA ILE A 56 31.39 0.47 21.12
C ILE A 56 32.82 0.58 21.53
N ASP A 57 33.70 0.31 20.57
CA ASP A 57 35.09 0.70 20.74
C ASP A 57 35.12 2.23 20.68
N GLU A 58 34.98 2.88 21.84
CA GLU A 58 34.92 4.33 22.01
C GLU A 58 36.12 5.01 21.34
N LYS A 59 37.24 4.29 21.20
CA LYS A 59 38.46 4.75 20.51
C LYS A 59 38.31 4.84 18.99
N LYS A 60 37.29 4.20 18.39
CA LYS A 60 36.94 4.30 16.98
C LYS A 60 35.90 5.39 16.69
N ILE A 61 35.36 6.02 17.73
CA ILE A 61 34.42 7.13 17.61
C ILE A 61 35.20 8.43 17.71
N GLU A 62 35.35 9.12 16.59
CA GLU A 62 35.95 10.45 16.57
C GLU A 62 35.01 11.43 17.32
N ARG A 63 35.53 12.13 18.34
CA ARG A 63 34.78 13.05 19.23
C ARG A 63 33.75 12.40 20.17
N PHE A 64 34.02 11.19 20.68
CA PHE A 64 33.20 10.47 21.67
C PHE A 64 32.80 11.31 22.91
N ASP A 65 33.70 12.19 23.35
CA ASP A 65 33.51 13.13 24.46
C ASP A 65 32.26 14.01 24.31
N MET A 66 31.85 14.29 23.07
CA MET A 66 30.63 15.07 22.80
C MET A 66 29.33 14.31 23.06
N PHE A 67 29.37 12.97 23.07
CA PHE A 67 28.20 12.09 23.19
C PHE A 67 28.08 11.47 24.60
N GLU A 68 29.07 11.69 25.47
CA GLU A 68 29.13 11.14 26.83
C GLU A 68 27.89 11.48 27.68
N LYS A 69 27.37 12.71 27.56
CA LYS A 69 26.15 13.17 28.27
C LYS A 69 24.86 12.56 27.73
N ILE A 70 24.84 12.18 26.45
CA ILE A 70 23.71 11.51 25.79
C ILE A 70 23.66 10.05 26.24
N PHE A 71 24.84 9.44 26.38
CA PHE A 71 25.04 8.13 27.00
C PHE A 71 24.48 8.04 28.42
N THR A 72 24.75 9.05 29.26
CA THR A 72 24.26 9.07 30.65
C THR A 72 22.74 9.26 30.75
N ARG A 73 22.10 9.82 29.71
CA ARG A 73 20.65 10.04 29.63
C ARG A 73 19.87 8.85 29.06
N GLY A 74 20.55 7.88 28.45
CA GLY A 74 19.91 6.70 27.85
C GLY A 74 19.26 6.96 26.48
N ASP A 75 19.67 8.02 25.78
CA ASP A 75 19.19 8.36 24.45
C ASP A 75 19.99 7.58 23.37
N TYR A 76 19.80 6.25 23.33
CA TYR A 76 20.55 5.33 22.46
C TYR A 76 20.35 5.56 20.94
N PHE A 77 19.41 6.44 20.55
CA PHE A 77 19.16 6.84 19.16
C PHE A 77 20.42 7.37 18.46
N TYR A 78 21.18 8.23 19.14
CA TYR A 78 22.36 8.88 18.58
C TYR A 78 23.48 7.89 18.27
N LEU A 79 23.51 6.78 18.98
CA LEU A 79 24.52 5.74 18.85
C LEU A 79 24.29 4.86 17.63
N ILE A 80 23.03 4.55 17.35
CA ILE A 80 22.65 3.76 16.18
C ILE A 80 22.71 4.65 14.93
N ALA A 81 22.28 5.91 15.02
CA ALA A 81 22.52 6.90 13.98
C ALA A 81 24.02 7.02 13.69
N TYR A 82 24.86 7.24 14.70
CA TYR A 82 26.30 7.31 14.53
C TYR A 82 26.91 6.02 13.95
N HIS A 83 26.52 4.83 14.41
CA HIS A 83 26.98 3.56 13.81
C HIS A 83 26.59 3.41 12.33
N TYR A 84 25.41 3.91 11.94
CA TYR A 84 24.93 3.86 10.56
C TYR A 84 25.57 4.95 9.68
N PHE A 85 25.88 6.11 10.27
CA PHE A 85 26.46 7.27 9.59
C PHE A 85 28.00 7.34 9.64
N ILE A 86 28.69 6.53 10.47
CA ILE A 86 30.18 6.38 10.46
C ILE A 86 30.69 6.01 9.06
N ASN A 87 29.89 5.27 8.29
CA ASN A 87 30.26 4.87 6.94
C ASN A 87 29.95 5.95 5.88
N VAL A 88 29.38 7.08 6.28
CA VAL A 88 29.09 8.25 5.43
C VAL A 88 29.99 9.39 5.90
N LYS A 89 31.17 9.50 5.27
CA LYS A 89 32.37 10.16 5.81
C LYS A 89 32.37 11.69 5.95
N GLU A 90 31.26 12.41 5.78
CA GLU A 90 31.33 13.87 5.50
C GLU A 90 30.29 14.73 6.25
N TYR A 91 30.26 14.71 7.58
CA TYR A 91 29.32 15.56 8.35
C TYR A 91 29.93 16.20 9.62
N GLU A 92 29.66 17.50 9.85
CA GLU A 92 29.93 18.23 11.11
C GLU A 92 28.64 18.43 11.94
N PHE A 93 28.70 18.20 13.25
CA PHE A 93 27.55 18.21 14.19
C PHE A 93 27.74 19.18 15.37
N GLU A 94 26.74 20.02 15.67
CA GLU A 94 26.76 20.98 16.79
C GLU A 94 25.54 20.83 17.73
N TYR A 95 25.78 20.58 19.02
CA TYR A 95 24.81 19.97 19.94
C TYR A 95 23.86 20.92 20.69
N LYS A 96 24.01 22.24 20.58
CA LYS A 96 23.31 23.20 21.48
C LYS A 96 21.96 23.71 20.97
N VAL A 97 21.58 23.37 19.75
CA VAL A 97 20.32 23.78 19.13
C VAL A 97 19.79 22.57 18.38
N GLU A 98 18.49 22.27 18.50
CA GLU A 98 17.87 21.23 17.69
C GLU A 98 18.23 21.41 16.20
N GLY A 99 18.69 20.34 15.55
CA GLY A 99 18.64 20.17 14.10
C GLY A 99 19.41 21.16 13.23
N ARG A 100 20.74 21.22 13.32
CA ARG A 100 21.57 21.84 12.25
C ARG A 100 22.66 20.88 11.79
N MET A 101 22.68 20.64 10.48
CA MET A 101 23.65 19.78 9.80
C MET A 101 24.21 20.60 8.64
N LYS A 102 25.53 20.68 8.53
CA LYS A 102 26.20 21.41 7.45
C LYS A 102 26.88 20.38 6.55
N ILE A 103 26.47 20.35 5.28
CA ILE A 103 27.16 19.61 4.22
C ILE A 103 28.19 20.58 3.62
N GLU A 104 29.43 20.15 3.39
CA GLU A 104 30.45 21.05 2.83
C GLU A 104 30.00 21.60 1.47
N ASN A 105 30.17 22.92 1.29
CA ASN A 105 29.81 23.75 0.14
C ASN A 105 28.33 24.16 -0.03
N GLU A 106 27.44 23.93 0.94
CA GLU A 106 26.07 24.49 0.92
C GLU A 106 25.77 25.38 2.14
N GLU A 107 24.76 26.25 2.00
CA GLU A 107 24.26 27.09 3.10
C GLU A 107 23.70 26.23 4.24
N ILE A 108 23.90 26.69 5.48
CA ILE A 108 23.45 26.02 6.70
C ILE A 108 21.94 25.74 6.61
N THR A 109 21.57 24.47 6.49
CA THR A 109 20.17 24.02 6.48
C THR A 109 19.80 23.47 7.87
N ILE A 110 18.65 23.92 8.39
CA ILE A 110 18.08 23.41 9.64
C ILE A 110 17.38 22.10 9.30
N VAL A 111 17.95 20.97 9.73
CA VAL A 111 17.43 19.62 9.44
C VAL A 111 16.86 19.03 10.73
N SER A 112 15.56 18.72 10.73
CA SER A 112 14.91 18.06 11.87
C SER A 112 15.53 16.68 12.13
N PHE A 113 15.72 16.26 13.38
CA PHE A 113 16.24 14.92 13.73
C PHE A 113 15.45 13.75 13.12
N PHE A 114 14.20 14.02 12.70
CA PHE A 114 13.33 13.07 12.01
C PHE A 114 13.79 12.79 10.57
N GLU A 115 14.34 13.79 9.90
CA GLU A 115 14.62 13.76 8.47
C GLU A 115 15.78 12.81 8.11
N PRO A 116 16.91 12.77 8.83
CA PRO A 116 17.96 11.79 8.57
C PRO A 116 17.53 10.34 8.82
N LEU A 117 16.74 10.09 9.88
CA LEU A 117 16.21 8.75 10.17
C LEU A 117 15.22 8.31 9.10
N TYR A 118 14.28 9.18 8.74
CA TYR A 118 13.30 8.92 7.70
C TYR A 118 13.98 8.70 6.34
N ASN A 119 14.99 9.51 6.00
CA ASN A 119 15.79 9.35 4.79
C ASN A 119 16.60 8.04 4.80
N ALA A 120 17.13 7.61 5.95
CA ALA A 120 17.81 6.33 6.09
C ALA A 120 16.84 5.15 5.89
N LEU A 121 15.65 5.22 6.50
CA LEU A 121 14.58 4.23 6.30
C LEU A 121 14.13 4.16 4.83
N LEU A 122 13.97 5.31 4.17
CA LEU A 122 13.62 5.37 2.75
C LEU A 122 14.72 4.81 1.85
N LYS A 123 15.99 5.13 2.12
CA LYS A 123 17.13 4.55 1.38
C LYS A 123 17.14 3.03 1.53
N GLU A 124 16.99 2.53 2.75
CA GLU A 124 16.95 1.09 2.99
C GLU A 124 15.74 0.45 2.29
N LYS A 125 14.56 1.07 2.35
CA LYS A 125 13.37 0.62 1.61
C LYS A 125 13.65 0.48 0.12
N ILE A 126 14.24 1.50 -0.51
CA ILE A 126 14.55 1.48 -1.95
C ILE A 126 15.54 0.37 -2.28
N LYS A 127 16.59 0.20 -1.45
CA LYS A 127 17.56 -0.89 -1.59
C LYS A 127 16.89 -2.27 -1.49
N SER A 128 16.11 -2.50 -0.44
CA SER A 128 15.36 -3.74 -0.22
C SER A 128 14.39 -4.05 -1.37
N GLN A 129 13.67 -3.04 -1.88
CA GLN A 129 12.77 -3.18 -3.02
C GLN A 129 13.51 -3.54 -4.30
N THR A 130 14.69 -2.96 -4.50
CA THR A 130 15.54 -3.27 -5.65
C THR A 130 16.00 -4.73 -5.58
N LEU A 131 16.52 -5.18 -4.43
CA LEU A 131 16.91 -6.58 -4.22
C LEU A 131 15.73 -7.55 -4.40
N LEU A 132 14.58 -7.26 -3.79
CA LEU A 132 13.36 -8.05 -3.97
C LEU A 132 12.99 -8.22 -5.45
N ARG A 133 13.05 -7.14 -6.24
CA ARG A 133 12.72 -7.23 -7.68
C ARG A 133 13.65 -8.18 -8.41
N HIS A 134 14.95 -8.14 -8.11
CA HIS A 134 15.93 -9.04 -8.70
C HIS A 134 15.66 -10.51 -8.30
N GLU A 135 15.50 -10.77 -6.99
CA GLU A 135 15.19 -12.11 -6.48
C GLU A 135 13.86 -12.65 -7.03
N TYR A 136 12.83 -11.83 -7.07
CA TYR A 136 11.52 -12.21 -7.61
C TYR A 136 11.58 -12.57 -9.11
N ILE A 137 12.31 -11.79 -9.92
CA ILE A 137 12.45 -12.07 -11.36
C ILE A 137 13.14 -13.42 -11.58
N LEU A 138 14.18 -13.69 -10.81
CA LEU A 138 15.02 -14.87 -10.96
C LEU A 138 14.43 -16.13 -10.28
N SER A 139 13.52 -15.95 -9.32
CA SER A 139 12.97 -17.04 -8.51
C SER A 139 12.17 -18.03 -9.36
N LYS A 140 12.56 -19.30 -9.33
CA LYS A 140 11.84 -20.42 -9.97
C LYS A 140 10.52 -20.74 -9.25
N ASN A 141 10.48 -20.61 -7.93
CA ASN A 141 9.28 -20.87 -7.12
C ASN A 141 8.75 -19.60 -6.45
N LYS A 142 8.20 -18.71 -7.27
CA LYS A 142 7.70 -17.38 -6.86
C LYS A 142 6.63 -17.47 -5.77
N HIS A 143 5.77 -18.48 -5.83
CA HIS A 143 4.70 -18.64 -4.84
C HIS A 143 5.26 -18.91 -3.44
N LEU A 144 6.15 -19.91 -3.28
CA LEU A 144 6.72 -20.22 -1.96
C LEU A 144 7.58 -19.06 -1.45
N TYR A 145 8.45 -18.52 -2.30
CA TYR A 145 9.33 -17.42 -1.93
C TYR A 145 8.56 -16.18 -1.44
N ILE A 146 7.56 -15.73 -2.18
CA ILE A 146 6.77 -14.54 -1.82
C ILE A 146 5.97 -14.77 -0.53
N ASN A 147 5.40 -15.95 -0.34
CA ASN A 147 4.65 -16.24 0.90
C ASN A 147 5.57 -16.29 2.11
N LYS A 148 6.71 -16.98 2.01
CA LYS A 148 7.66 -17.04 3.13
C LYS A 148 8.22 -15.67 3.47
N LEU A 149 8.54 -14.85 2.46
CA LEU A 149 8.97 -13.47 2.66
C LEU A 149 7.88 -12.64 3.36
N THR A 150 6.62 -12.82 2.96
CA THR A 150 5.48 -12.12 3.57
C THR A 150 5.31 -12.49 5.05
N GLU A 151 5.44 -13.77 5.40
CA GLU A 151 5.41 -14.25 6.79
C GLU A 151 6.54 -13.65 7.63
N LEU A 152 7.78 -13.64 7.11
CA LEU A 152 8.92 -13.05 7.79
C LEU A 152 8.72 -11.55 8.05
N LEU A 153 8.19 -10.82 7.06
CA LEU A 153 7.83 -9.40 7.19
C LEU A 153 6.74 -9.17 8.25
N PHE A 154 5.72 -10.03 8.30
CA PHE A 154 4.69 -9.94 9.33
C PHE A 154 5.27 -10.15 10.74
N ASN A 155 6.11 -11.16 10.91
CA ASN A 155 6.75 -11.44 12.20
C ASN A 155 7.54 -10.21 12.68
N ASP A 156 8.37 -9.64 11.82
CA ASP A 156 9.13 -8.41 12.13
C ASP A 156 8.22 -7.24 12.49
N TYR A 157 7.13 -7.05 11.74
CA TYR A 157 6.19 -5.97 12.00
C TYR A 157 5.45 -6.12 13.34
N TYR A 158 5.00 -7.33 13.68
CA TYR A 158 4.29 -7.58 14.93
C TYR A 158 5.23 -7.48 16.13
N ASP A 159 6.46 -7.99 16.00
CA ASP A 159 7.50 -7.82 17.01
C ASP A 159 7.78 -6.33 17.25
N LEU A 160 7.91 -5.54 16.17
CA LEU A 160 8.04 -4.07 16.22
C LEU A 160 6.86 -3.40 16.92
N ASP A 161 5.62 -3.73 16.53
CA ASP A 161 4.43 -3.15 17.14
C ASP A 161 4.34 -3.47 18.63
N ASP A 162 4.63 -4.70 19.03
CA ASP A 162 4.63 -5.12 20.44
C ASP A 162 5.71 -4.39 21.26
N ALA A 163 6.94 -4.29 20.75
CA ALA A 163 8.00 -3.57 21.48
C ALA A 163 7.75 -2.07 21.56
N ILE A 164 7.11 -1.46 20.55
CA ILE A 164 6.68 -0.06 20.62
C ILE A 164 5.59 0.10 21.69
N ARG A 165 4.54 -0.74 21.67
CA ARG A 165 3.43 -0.68 22.65
C ARG A 165 3.88 -0.89 24.09
N LYS A 166 4.86 -1.77 24.30
CA LYS A 166 5.45 -2.04 25.63
C LYS A 166 6.57 -1.08 26.01
N GLU A 167 6.82 -0.03 25.21
CA GLU A 167 7.92 0.94 25.38
C GLU A 167 9.32 0.31 25.48
N LYS A 168 9.48 -0.92 25.00
CA LYS A 168 10.74 -1.66 24.99
C LYS A 168 11.64 -1.27 23.84
N ASN A 169 11.09 -0.75 22.75
CA ASN A 169 11.85 -0.29 21.60
C ASN A 169 12.57 1.05 21.88
N VAL A 170 13.85 1.17 21.51
CA VAL A 170 14.61 2.41 21.65
C VAL A 170 14.09 3.54 20.77
N PHE A 171 13.59 3.19 19.59
CA PHE A 171 12.97 4.10 18.65
C PHE A 171 11.47 4.26 18.89
N ALA A 172 10.92 3.89 20.06
CA ALA A 172 9.48 3.96 20.30
C ALA A 172 8.87 5.35 20.02
N LYS A 173 9.61 6.43 20.31
CA LYS A 173 9.23 7.82 19.95
C LYS A 173 9.09 8.04 18.43
N TYR A 174 9.83 7.27 17.63
CA TYR A 174 9.82 7.25 16.16
C TYR A 174 9.09 6.03 15.58
N GLY A 175 8.47 5.20 16.42
CA GLY A 175 7.88 3.93 16.03
C GLY A 175 6.77 4.07 15.01
N ILE A 176 6.10 5.22 14.97
CA ILE A 176 5.08 5.55 13.95
C ILE A 176 5.71 5.63 12.55
N ALA A 177 6.89 6.26 12.40
CA ALA A 177 7.54 6.39 11.10
C ALA A 177 8.06 5.05 10.58
N ILE A 178 8.64 4.23 11.45
CA ILE A 178 9.10 2.89 11.10
C ILE A 178 7.89 2.02 10.69
N LYS A 179 6.79 2.08 11.46
CA LYS A 179 5.54 1.40 11.11
C LYS A 179 5.00 1.83 9.75
N GLU A 180 5.02 3.13 9.44
CA GLU A 180 4.54 3.61 8.14
C GLU A 180 5.36 3.04 6.99
N VAL A 181 6.69 2.96 7.13
CA VAL A 181 7.55 2.35 6.11
C VAL A 181 7.23 0.86 5.91
N TYR A 182 6.98 0.11 6.98
CA TYR A 182 6.50 -1.28 6.87
C TYR A 182 5.13 -1.34 6.17
N LEU A 183 4.19 -0.45 6.52
CA LEU A 183 2.88 -0.39 5.86
C LEU A 183 3.01 -0.09 4.37
N GLU A 184 3.91 0.80 3.96
CA GLU A 184 4.22 1.03 2.55
C GLU A 184 4.76 -0.23 1.86
N VAL A 185 5.67 -0.97 2.49
CA VAL A 185 6.15 -2.26 1.95
C VAL A 185 5.00 -3.24 1.81
N PHE A 186 4.13 -3.38 2.81
CA PHE A 186 2.96 -4.24 2.71
C PHE A 186 1.99 -3.78 1.62
N ARG A 187 1.78 -2.47 1.43
CA ARG A 187 0.92 -1.93 0.35
C ARG A 187 1.50 -2.28 -1.03
N ASP A 188 2.81 -2.25 -1.16
CA ASP A 188 3.50 -2.68 -2.39
C ASP A 188 3.34 -4.18 -2.62
N PHE A 189 3.40 -5.00 -1.57
CA PHE A 189 3.12 -6.44 -1.67
C PHE A 189 1.69 -6.72 -2.10
N TYR A 190 0.73 -6.01 -1.51
CA TYR A 190 -0.67 -6.07 -1.93
C TYR A 190 -0.85 -5.68 -3.39
N SER A 191 -0.15 -4.66 -3.85
CA SER A 191 -0.39 -4.12 -5.19
C SER A 191 0.26 -4.98 -6.28
N ASN A 192 1.43 -5.57 -5.99
CA ASN A 192 2.28 -6.20 -7.00
C ASN A 192 2.33 -7.73 -6.92
N PHE A 193 2.00 -8.35 -5.78
CA PHE A 193 2.19 -9.80 -5.59
C PHE A 193 0.94 -10.56 -5.15
N VAL A 194 -0.25 -9.96 -5.22
CA VAL A 194 -1.52 -10.59 -4.77
C VAL A 194 -1.78 -11.96 -5.38
N ASP A 195 -1.46 -12.14 -6.67
CA ASP A 195 -1.69 -13.42 -7.35
C ASP A 195 -0.76 -14.55 -6.84
N TYR A 196 0.28 -14.21 -6.10
CA TYR A 196 1.24 -15.16 -5.54
C TYR A 196 0.96 -15.51 -4.08
N LEU A 197 0.15 -14.71 -3.38
CA LEU A 197 -0.14 -14.90 -1.96
C LEU A 197 -1.08 -16.09 -1.72
N THR A 198 -0.85 -16.82 -0.64
CA THR A 198 -1.84 -17.74 -0.08
C THR A 198 -3.05 -16.95 0.43
N THR A 199 -4.19 -17.61 0.54
CA THR A 199 -5.41 -17.00 1.09
C THR A 199 -5.18 -16.37 2.46
N GLU A 200 -4.37 -17.03 3.30
CA GLU A 200 -4.04 -16.58 4.65
C GLU A 200 -3.22 -15.29 4.63
N ASN A 201 -2.12 -15.27 3.87
CA ASN A 201 -1.26 -14.08 3.74
C ASN A 201 -2.01 -12.93 3.06
N PHE A 202 -2.83 -13.22 2.04
CA PHE A 202 -3.68 -12.24 1.38
C PHE A 202 -4.64 -11.54 2.36
N GLU A 203 -5.40 -12.31 3.14
CA GLU A 203 -6.36 -11.75 4.08
C GLU A 203 -5.70 -11.03 5.25
N ALA A 204 -4.57 -11.53 5.76
CA ALA A 204 -3.78 -10.86 6.77
C ALA A 204 -3.28 -9.49 6.26
N LEU A 205 -2.74 -9.46 5.05
CA LEU A 205 -2.14 -8.27 4.45
C LEU A 205 -3.20 -7.24 4.11
N LYS A 206 -4.31 -7.67 3.52
CA LYS A 206 -5.50 -6.84 3.30
C LYS A 206 -5.97 -6.19 4.60
N LYS A 207 -6.12 -6.93 5.69
CA LYS A 207 -6.53 -6.37 6.99
C LYS A 207 -5.53 -5.35 7.53
N LEU A 208 -4.23 -5.58 7.33
CA LEU A 208 -3.18 -4.71 7.84
C LEU A 208 -3.08 -3.39 7.08
N VAL A 209 -3.01 -3.43 5.74
CA VAL A 209 -2.83 -2.22 4.92
C VAL A 209 -4.14 -1.48 4.66
N TYR A 210 -5.26 -2.19 4.77
CA TYR A 210 -6.58 -1.65 4.62
C TYR A 210 -7.44 -1.95 5.86
N PRO A 211 -7.09 -1.42 7.05
CA PRO A 211 -7.73 -1.73 8.34
C PRO A 211 -9.16 -1.18 8.48
N SER A 212 -9.75 -0.71 7.38
CA SER A 212 -11.12 -0.23 7.36
C SER A 212 -12.06 -1.39 7.72
N LYS A 213 -12.67 -1.29 8.91
CA LYS A 213 -13.88 -2.04 9.26
C LYS A 213 -15.08 -1.70 8.35
N LYS A 214 -15.00 -0.66 7.52
CA LYS A 214 -15.89 -0.55 6.37
C LYS A 214 -15.30 -1.45 5.30
N GLU A 215 -15.81 -2.67 5.18
CA GLU A 215 -15.88 -3.28 3.85
C GLU A 215 -16.53 -2.24 2.94
N VAL A 216 -15.71 -1.61 2.10
CA VAL A 216 -16.22 -0.84 0.97
C VAL A 216 -16.81 -1.89 0.07
N GLN A 217 -18.14 -1.99 0.11
CA GLN A 217 -18.85 -2.88 -0.78
C GLN A 217 -18.77 -2.26 -2.18
N SER A 218 -18.44 -3.07 -3.16
CA SER A 218 -18.57 -2.70 -4.57
C SER A 218 -19.74 -3.48 -5.15
N PHE A 219 -20.27 -3.02 -6.27
CA PHE A 219 -21.14 -3.89 -7.05
C PHE A 219 -20.32 -5.08 -7.58
N LYS A 220 -20.94 -6.24 -7.69
CA LYS A 220 -20.37 -7.38 -8.40
C LYS A 220 -21.14 -7.54 -9.70
N LEU A 221 -20.45 -7.55 -10.84
CA LEU A 221 -21.11 -7.85 -12.11
C LEU A 221 -21.72 -9.25 -12.07
N ALA A 222 -22.95 -9.38 -12.56
CA ALA A 222 -23.63 -10.66 -12.63
C ALA A 222 -22.94 -11.59 -13.63
N PRO A 223 -22.70 -12.88 -13.29
CA PRO A 223 -22.19 -13.84 -14.24
C PRO A 223 -23.22 -14.02 -15.36
N ARG A 224 -22.77 -13.98 -16.63
CA ARG A 224 -23.63 -14.25 -17.80
C ARG A 224 -23.05 -15.42 -18.59
N LYS A 225 -23.95 -16.29 -19.06
CA LYS A 225 -23.61 -17.52 -19.80
C LYS A 225 -22.76 -17.28 -21.06
N ASN A 226 -22.85 -16.09 -21.64
CA ASN A 226 -22.19 -15.74 -22.90
C ASN A 226 -20.90 -14.91 -22.69
N TYR A 227 -20.54 -14.59 -21.45
CA TYR A 227 -19.19 -14.09 -21.18
C TYR A 227 -18.24 -15.27 -21.37
N ARG A 228 -17.52 -15.31 -22.50
CA ARG A 228 -16.27 -16.07 -22.57
C ARG A 228 -15.42 -15.61 -21.38
N ASN A 229 -15.27 -16.51 -20.40
CA ASN A 229 -14.42 -16.39 -19.22
C ASN A 229 -14.21 -14.95 -18.69
N LEU A 230 -14.97 -14.54 -17.66
CA LEU A 230 -14.63 -13.40 -16.78
C LEU A 230 -13.25 -13.53 -16.08
N LYS A 231 -12.45 -14.54 -16.43
CA LYS A 231 -11.02 -14.66 -16.10
C LYS A 231 -10.12 -13.85 -17.06
N ASP A 232 -10.66 -13.35 -18.17
CA ASP A 232 -9.92 -12.55 -19.14
C ASP A 232 -9.97 -11.06 -18.75
N MET A 233 -8.84 -10.53 -18.29
CA MET A 233 -8.74 -9.13 -17.85
C MET A 233 -9.14 -8.14 -18.97
N GLU A 234 -8.93 -8.52 -20.23
CA GLU A 234 -9.17 -7.66 -21.39
C GLU A 234 -10.66 -7.33 -21.59
N ALA A 235 -11.53 -8.35 -21.49
CA ALA A 235 -12.98 -8.16 -21.63
C ALA A 235 -13.56 -7.27 -20.54
N ARG A 236 -13.08 -7.41 -19.30
CA ARG A 236 -13.49 -6.55 -18.18
C ARG A 236 -13.09 -5.10 -18.43
N VAL A 237 -11.85 -4.85 -18.86
CA VAL A 237 -11.37 -3.49 -19.14
C VAL A 237 -12.24 -2.82 -20.20
N GLN A 238 -12.58 -3.53 -21.29
CA GLN A 238 -13.45 -3.00 -22.34
C GLN A 238 -14.87 -2.67 -21.84
N ILE A 239 -15.42 -3.52 -20.96
CA ILE A 239 -16.72 -3.27 -20.32
C ILE A 239 -16.69 -2.00 -19.48
N ILE A 240 -15.70 -1.89 -18.57
CA ILE A 240 -15.61 -0.77 -17.65
C ILE A 240 -15.35 0.53 -18.40
N ASP A 241 -14.47 0.52 -19.40
CA ASP A 241 -14.23 1.68 -20.23
C ASP A 241 -15.49 2.08 -21.01
N SER A 242 -16.23 1.13 -21.59
CA SER A 242 -17.50 1.41 -22.26
C SER A 242 -18.53 2.06 -21.33
N ILE A 243 -18.66 1.57 -20.09
CA ILE A 243 -19.53 2.17 -19.08
C ILE A 243 -19.09 3.60 -18.77
N LYS A 244 -17.80 3.81 -18.54
CA LYS A 244 -17.22 5.14 -18.27
C LYS A 244 -17.52 6.11 -19.40
N GLN A 245 -17.18 5.75 -20.65
CA GLN A 245 -17.39 6.60 -21.82
C GLN A 245 -18.86 6.95 -22.00
N ALA A 246 -19.77 6.00 -21.78
CA ALA A 246 -21.20 6.25 -21.89
C ALA A 246 -21.74 7.15 -20.77
N LEU A 247 -21.29 6.98 -19.52
CA LEU A 247 -21.66 7.84 -18.39
C LEU A 247 -21.19 9.28 -18.60
N VAL A 248 -19.95 9.47 -19.11
CA VAL A 248 -19.40 10.79 -19.45
C VAL A 248 -20.15 11.39 -20.64
N GLY A 249 -20.26 10.66 -21.74
CA GLY A 249 -20.88 11.14 -22.99
C GLY A 249 -22.37 11.50 -22.86
N ARG A 250 -23.10 10.88 -21.91
CA ARG A 250 -24.49 11.23 -21.58
C ARG A 250 -24.60 12.30 -20.49
N GLY A 251 -23.49 12.77 -19.94
CA GLY A 251 -23.42 13.81 -18.92
C GLY A 251 -24.02 13.39 -17.57
N PHE A 252 -23.82 12.12 -17.18
CA PHE A 252 -24.16 11.61 -15.85
C PHE A 252 -23.02 11.80 -14.85
N VAL A 253 -21.77 11.65 -15.30
CA VAL A 253 -20.56 11.86 -14.49
C VAL A 253 -19.64 12.89 -15.11
N SER A 254 -18.77 13.50 -14.31
CA SER A 254 -17.79 14.49 -14.78
C SER A 254 -16.78 13.90 -15.76
N GLU A 255 -16.31 14.70 -16.71
CA GLU A 255 -15.26 14.33 -17.68
C GLU A 255 -13.92 13.99 -17.01
N ILE A 256 -13.67 14.53 -15.80
CA ILE A 256 -12.46 14.21 -15.01
C ILE A 256 -12.49 12.80 -14.40
N THR A 257 -13.61 12.08 -14.51
CA THR A 257 -13.75 10.73 -13.93
C THR A 257 -12.79 9.78 -14.63
N THR A 258 -11.95 9.11 -13.84
CA THR A 258 -10.93 8.16 -14.29
C THR A 258 -11.52 6.77 -14.54
N PHE A 259 -10.77 5.91 -15.23
CA PHE A 259 -11.17 4.51 -15.44
C PHE A 259 -11.22 3.77 -14.10
N GLU A 260 -10.22 4.00 -13.26
CA GLU A 260 -10.02 3.36 -11.97
C GLU A 260 -11.19 3.62 -11.03
N GLN A 261 -11.72 4.84 -11.00
CA GLN A 261 -12.91 5.19 -10.21
C GLN A 261 -14.13 4.34 -10.61
N ILE A 262 -14.30 4.06 -11.91
CA ILE A 262 -15.39 3.21 -12.40
C ILE A 262 -15.08 1.73 -12.18
N ASP A 263 -13.84 1.26 -12.36
CA ASP A 263 -13.50 -0.15 -12.07
C ASP A 263 -13.73 -0.47 -10.59
N ASP A 264 -13.32 0.42 -9.68
CA ASP A 264 -13.46 0.20 -8.24
C ASP A 264 -14.92 0.03 -7.80
N LEU A 265 -15.85 0.77 -8.44
CA LEU A 265 -17.30 0.61 -8.26
C LEU A 265 -17.76 -0.84 -8.51
N PHE A 266 -17.04 -1.59 -9.33
CA PHE A 266 -17.32 -2.99 -9.69
C PHE A 266 -16.24 -4.01 -9.25
N ASN A 267 -15.15 -3.58 -8.58
CA ASN A 267 -13.98 -4.44 -8.33
C ASN A 267 -13.39 -4.41 -6.92
N ASN A 268 -13.91 -3.63 -5.98
CA ASN A 268 -13.38 -3.51 -4.61
C ASN A 268 -11.84 -3.48 -4.54
N LYS A 269 -11.20 -2.84 -5.53
CA LYS A 269 -9.76 -2.59 -5.53
C LYS A 269 -9.62 -1.27 -4.81
N ARG A 270 -9.49 -1.30 -3.49
CA ARG A 270 -9.46 -0.08 -2.68
C ARG A 270 -8.27 0.81 -3.06
N ARG A 271 -8.45 1.67 -4.07
CA ARG A 271 -7.57 2.81 -4.37
C ARG A 271 -8.20 4.00 -3.65
N GLU A 272 -7.40 4.84 -3.00
CA GLU A 272 -7.86 6.08 -2.33
C GLU A 272 -8.28 7.14 -3.36
N LEU A 273 -9.13 6.77 -4.30
CA LEU A 273 -9.61 7.66 -5.35
C LEU A 273 -10.68 8.57 -4.78
N SER A 274 -10.68 9.80 -5.27
CA SER A 274 -11.81 10.71 -5.04
C SER A 274 -13.13 10.09 -5.50
N LYS A 275 -14.24 10.49 -4.89
CA LYS A 275 -15.58 10.04 -5.30
C LYS A 275 -15.90 10.51 -6.72
N ILE A 276 -16.70 9.73 -7.44
CA ILE A 276 -17.20 10.07 -8.78
C ILE A 276 -18.18 11.24 -8.66
N ILE A 277 -17.93 12.31 -9.42
CA ILE A 277 -18.81 13.47 -9.43
C ILE A 277 -20.03 13.18 -10.31
N TRP A 278 -21.18 12.99 -9.68
CA TRP A 278 -22.48 12.83 -10.32
C TRP A 278 -23.08 14.18 -10.71
N LEU A 279 -23.37 14.36 -12.00
CA LEU A 279 -23.81 15.63 -12.59
C LEU A 279 -25.33 15.79 -12.64
N LYS A 280 -26.10 14.72 -12.43
CA LYS A 280 -27.56 14.77 -12.39
C LYS A 280 -28.07 14.83 -10.94
N ASN A 281 -29.39 14.85 -10.78
CA ASN A 281 -29.99 14.78 -9.46
C ASN A 281 -29.86 13.36 -8.85
N ILE A 282 -30.09 13.29 -7.53
CA ILE A 282 -30.05 12.03 -6.78
C ILE A 282 -31.08 11.00 -7.26
N THR A 283 -32.22 11.44 -7.79
CA THR A 283 -33.24 10.55 -8.38
C THR A 283 -32.68 9.80 -9.59
N ALA A 284 -31.86 10.45 -10.42
CA ALA A 284 -31.18 9.81 -11.54
C ALA A 284 -30.14 8.77 -11.05
N LEU A 285 -29.42 9.05 -9.96
CA LEU A 285 -28.49 8.09 -9.36
C LEU A 285 -29.21 6.86 -8.80
N ALA A 286 -30.34 7.06 -8.11
CA ALA A 286 -31.18 5.97 -7.65
C ALA A 286 -31.77 5.15 -8.82
N THR A 287 -32.09 5.83 -9.93
CA THR A 287 -32.55 5.18 -11.17
C THR A 287 -31.46 4.33 -11.82
N PHE A 288 -30.21 4.80 -11.77
CA PHE A 288 -29.05 4.05 -12.28
C PHE A 288 -28.91 2.69 -11.58
N TYR A 289 -28.95 2.65 -10.24
CA TYR A 289 -28.94 1.39 -9.50
C TYR A 289 -30.14 0.50 -9.85
N LYS A 290 -31.35 1.05 -9.85
CA LYS A 290 -32.56 0.27 -10.16
C LYS A 290 -32.51 -0.36 -11.55
N ILE A 291 -31.90 0.31 -12.52
CA ILE A 291 -31.65 -0.28 -13.85
C ILE A 291 -30.63 -1.41 -13.78
N MET A 292 -29.53 -1.25 -13.03
CA MET A 292 -28.54 -2.32 -12.86
C MET A 292 -29.16 -3.59 -12.23
N GLU A 293 -30.08 -3.41 -11.29
CA GLU A 293 -30.82 -4.48 -10.63
C GLU A 293 -31.86 -5.12 -11.57
N GLU A 294 -32.75 -4.33 -12.17
CA GLU A 294 -33.79 -4.79 -13.10
C GLU A 294 -33.21 -5.56 -14.31
N ASP A 295 -32.15 -5.03 -14.92
CA ASP A 295 -31.51 -5.62 -16.11
C ASP A 295 -30.49 -6.73 -15.73
N LYS A 296 -30.41 -7.12 -14.45
CA LYS A 296 -29.49 -8.14 -13.92
C LYS A 296 -28.04 -7.89 -14.37
N ILE A 297 -27.60 -6.65 -14.24
CA ILE A 297 -26.23 -6.21 -14.54
C ILE A 297 -25.33 -6.54 -13.37
N VAL A 298 -25.83 -6.33 -12.15
CA VAL A 298 -25.13 -6.61 -10.90
C VAL A 298 -25.78 -7.78 -10.18
N GLN A 299 -25.00 -8.48 -9.36
CA GLN A 299 -25.51 -9.47 -8.40
C GLN A 299 -26.30 -8.74 -7.30
N ASP A 300 -27.18 -9.48 -6.62
CA ASP A 300 -27.83 -8.97 -5.43
C ASP A 300 -26.78 -8.48 -4.42
N SER A 301 -27.05 -7.32 -3.84
CA SER A 301 -26.12 -6.60 -2.96
C SER A 301 -26.50 -6.70 -1.49
N GLU A 302 -27.43 -7.59 -1.12
CA GLU A 302 -27.85 -7.84 0.27
C GLU A 302 -28.15 -6.54 1.04
N ASP A 303 -28.93 -5.63 0.43
CA ASP A 303 -29.34 -4.31 0.97
C ASP A 303 -28.24 -3.24 1.14
N GLU A 304 -27.06 -3.45 0.54
CA GLU A 304 -25.93 -2.53 0.67
C GLU A 304 -25.75 -1.59 -0.51
N HIS A 305 -26.46 -1.76 -1.62
CA HIS A 305 -26.39 -0.90 -2.80
C HIS A 305 -26.46 0.61 -2.54
N TRP A 306 -27.29 1.05 -1.60
CA TRP A 306 -27.37 2.48 -1.27
C TRP A 306 -26.11 2.98 -0.57
N LYS A 307 -25.46 2.12 0.23
CA LYS A 307 -24.18 2.43 0.87
C LYS A 307 -23.07 2.48 -0.16
N ILE A 308 -23.06 1.54 -1.13
CA ILE A 308 -22.15 1.57 -2.28
C ILE A 308 -22.29 2.90 -3.02
N LEU A 309 -23.51 3.30 -3.40
CA LEU A 309 -23.71 4.58 -4.09
C LEU A 309 -23.27 5.79 -3.27
N SER A 310 -23.53 5.82 -1.95
CA SER A 310 -23.06 6.92 -1.09
C SER A 310 -21.54 6.96 -0.92
N ASP A 311 -20.89 5.79 -0.92
CA ASP A 311 -19.44 5.69 -0.74
C ASP A 311 -18.68 6.09 -2.03
N TYR A 312 -19.26 5.84 -3.21
CA TYR A 312 -18.60 6.09 -4.50
C TYR A 312 -18.95 7.41 -5.17
N PHE A 313 -20.06 8.07 -4.84
CA PHE A 313 -20.53 9.27 -5.56
C PHE A 313 -20.68 10.51 -4.67
N VAL A 314 -20.45 11.68 -5.27
CA VAL A 314 -20.80 13.01 -4.75
C VAL A 314 -21.56 13.81 -5.79
N LEU A 315 -22.36 14.80 -5.38
CA LEU A 315 -23.04 15.68 -6.32
C LEU A 315 -22.08 16.73 -6.89
N LYS A 316 -22.47 17.35 -8.02
CA LYS A 316 -21.68 18.39 -8.73
C LYS A 316 -21.20 19.55 -7.83
N ASN A 317 -21.95 19.87 -6.79
CA ASN A 317 -21.61 20.92 -5.82
C ASN A 317 -20.69 20.44 -4.67
N GLY A 318 -20.19 19.20 -4.74
CA GLY A 318 -19.39 18.56 -3.69
C GLY A 318 -20.20 18.05 -2.50
N SER A 319 -21.54 18.10 -2.56
CA SER A 319 -22.37 17.56 -1.47
C SER A 319 -22.30 16.04 -1.42
N GLU A 320 -22.11 15.54 -0.20
CA GLU A 320 -22.19 14.13 0.14
C GLU A 320 -23.61 13.59 -0.08
N ILE A 321 -23.68 12.33 -0.52
CA ILE A 321 -24.94 11.64 -0.79
C ILE A 321 -25.25 10.73 0.41
N SER A 322 -26.40 10.93 1.06
CA SER A 322 -26.84 10.08 2.18
C SER A 322 -27.52 8.80 1.67
N ARG A 323 -27.23 7.68 2.35
CA ARG A 323 -27.90 6.39 2.15
C ARG A 323 -29.42 6.50 2.35
N GLU A 324 -29.84 7.22 3.39
CA GLU A 324 -31.24 7.44 3.75
C GLU A 324 -31.95 8.25 2.66
N GLU A 325 -31.25 9.22 2.06
CA GLU A 325 -31.82 10.01 0.98
C GLU A 325 -32.06 9.14 -0.27
N LEU A 326 -31.10 8.27 -0.62
CA LEU A 326 -31.21 7.34 -1.74
C LEU A 326 -32.34 6.32 -1.56
N LYS A 327 -32.47 5.73 -0.36
CA LYS A 327 -33.52 4.75 -0.02
C LYS A 327 -34.92 5.27 -0.32
N ASN A 328 -35.16 6.57 -0.12
CA ASN A 328 -36.47 7.19 -0.29
C ASN A 328 -36.75 7.62 -1.74
N LYS A 329 -35.78 7.53 -2.67
CA LYS A 329 -36.00 7.93 -4.08
C LYS A 329 -36.68 6.82 -4.88
N LYS A 330 -37.78 7.18 -5.53
CA LYS A 330 -38.41 6.34 -6.56
C LYS A 330 -37.59 6.40 -7.86
N LYS A 331 -37.78 5.39 -8.71
CA LYS A 331 -37.23 5.41 -10.07
C LYS A 331 -37.78 6.64 -10.80
N SER A 332 -36.93 7.31 -11.57
CA SER A 332 -37.33 8.45 -12.40
C SER A 332 -38.50 8.06 -13.32
N THR A 333 -39.44 8.97 -13.53
CA THR A 333 -40.50 8.86 -14.54
C THR A 333 -40.12 9.49 -15.87
N ASN A 334 -38.97 10.17 -15.95
CA ASN A 334 -38.48 10.78 -17.18
C ASN A 334 -37.88 9.70 -18.09
N PHE A 335 -38.62 9.35 -19.16
CA PHE A 335 -38.24 8.35 -20.14
C PHE A 335 -36.84 8.57 -20.73
N LYS A 336 -36.48 9.82 -21.06
CA LYS A 336 -35.16 10.11 -21.62
C LYS A 336 -34.04 9.74 -20.65
N ILE A 337 -34.18 10.04 -19.35
CA ILE A 337 -33.19 9.66 -18.34
C ILE A 337 -33.08 8.14 -18.22
N ILE A 338 -34.22 7.42 -18.25
CA ILE A 338 -34.24 5.96 -18.16
C ILE A 338 -33.53 5.34 -19.37
N ASP A 339 -33.84 5.80 -20.58
CA ASP A 339 -33.25 5.28 -21.82
C ASP A 339 -31.76 5.61 -21.90
N ASP A 340 -31.36 6.83 -21.54
CA ASP A 340 -29.97 7.24 -21.48
C ASP A 340 -29.19 6.34 -20.49
N LEU A 341 -29.72 6.10 -19.29
CA LEU A 341 -29.08 5.22 -18.29
C LEU A 341 -29.05 3.75 -18.71
N ARG A 342 -30.11 3.24 -19.36
CA ARG A 342 -30.10 1.87 -19.91
C ARG A 342 -29.05 1.72 -21.00
N SER A 343 -28.85 2.76 -21.80
CA SER A 343 -27.88 2.73 -22.90
C SER A 343 -26.42 2.65 -22.43
N VAL A 344 -26.12 3.09 -21.20
CA VAL A 344 -24.80 2.94 -20.57
C VAL A 344 -24.33 1.50 -20.56
N PHE A 345 -25.28 0.55 -20.45
CA PHE A 345 -25.00 -0.86 -20.36
C PHE A 345 -25.20 -1.62 -21.67
N ASN A 346 -25.33 -0.91 -22.81
CA ASN A 346 -25.55 -1.57 -24.11
C ASN A 346 -24.39 -2.48 -24.50
N PHE A 347 -23.14 -2.11 -24.20
CA PHE A 347 -21.98 -2.95 -24.52
C PHE A 347 -22.03 -4.31 -23.80
N LEU A 348 -22.49 -4.34 -22.54
CA LEU A 348 -22.76 -5.59 -21.80
C LEU A 348 -23.86 -6.46 -22.45
N LYS A 349 -24.75 -5.83 -23.23
CA LYS A 349 -25.78 -6.51 -24.02
C LYS A 349 -25.26 -6.97 -25.38
N MET A 350 -24.21 -6.32 -25.91
CA MET A 350 -23.57 -6.65 -27.19
C MET A 350 -22.46 -7.71 -27.08
N ILE A 351 -21.83 -7.87 -25.92
CA ILE A 351 -20.94 -9.02 -25.61
C ILE A 351 -21.75 -10.36 -25.59
N VAL A 352 -23.04 -10.31 -25.90
CA VAL A 352 -23.82 -11.46 -26.36
C VAL A 352 -23.40 -11.81 -27.80
N ALA A 353 -22.36 -12.63 -27.92
CA ALA A 353 -22.11 -13.47 -29.10
C ALA A 353 -21.40 -14.76 -28.66
#